data_AF-A0A6P8CKX3-F1
#
_entry.id   AF-A0A6P8CKX3-F1
#
_cell.length_a   1.000
_cell.length_b   1.000
_cell.length_c   1.000
_cell.angle_alpha   90.00
_cell.angle_beta   90.00
_cell.angle_gamma   90.00
#
_symmetry.space_group_name_H-M   'P 1'
#
loop_
_entity.id
_entity.type
_entity.pdbx_description
1 polymer ?
#
loop_
_entity_poly.entity_id
_entity_poly.type
_entity_poly.pdbx_seq_one_letter_code
_entity_poly.pdbx_strand_id
1 'polypeptide(L)'
;MSCCCRSLLFLLFCFFASLFLCNCRSLLLYLGNGDIICFQKSSVRGAESCRYLTVPSFLEHMRDHQEMEAQNRPSERFTWKISNFSKLTSRKYHSEVFTVAGFKWWPILIFPKGNNADFISIYLDVPDSASLPIGWSRIVDFSLTVINQNCRDSSITKRTSHKFTRLEANWGFTSFMLLFELHDQTRGFRTQDTVVVEANVIVHSAVGVPPIVVPDAVPPPSAPSLDAYSAREMDREGPTSGT
;
A
#
# COMPACT_ATOMS: atom_id res chain seq x y z
N MET A 1 29.83 16.78 23.53
CA MET A 1 30.51 15.61 24.15
C MET A 1 29.50 15.03 25.15
N SER A 2 28.80 13.94 24.79
CA SER A 2 29.24 12.56 25.04
C SER A 2 29.44 12.32 26.55
N CYS A 3 28.92 11.31 27.22
CA CYS A 3 28.29 10.06 26.81
C CYS A 3 27.76 9.37 28.09
N CYS A 4 27.16 8.19 27.91
CA CYS A 4 27.17 7.08 28.87
C CYS A 4 26.45 7.27 30.21
N CYS A 5 25.14 6.98 30.26
CA CYS A 5 24.58 6.27 31.44
C CYS A 5 23.18 5.65 31.29
N ARG A 6 22.61 5.50 30.08
CA ARG A 6 21.27 4.90 29.90
C ARG A 6 21.24 3.49 29.33
N SER A 7 22.38 2.90 29.01
CA SER A 7 22.45 1.61 28.31
C SER A 7 22.46 0.37 29.21
N LEU A 8 22.57 0.50 30.55
CA LEU A 8 22.68 -0.68 31.43
C LEU A 8 21.40 -1.05 32.19
N LEU A 9 20.45 -0.13 32.36
CA LEU A 9 19.19 -0.45 33.05
C LEU A 9 18.16 -1.14 32.15
N PHE A 10 18.22 -0.93 30.83
CA PHE A 10 17.36 -1.64 29.86
C PHE A 10 17.81 -3.08 29.62
N LEU A 11 19.10 -3.38 29.82
CA LEU A 11 19.61 -4.75 29.70
C LEU A 11 19.35 -5.59 30.95
N LEU A 12 19.22 -4.98 32.14
CA LEU A 12 18.80 -5.72 33.34
C LEU A 12 17.28 -5.95 33.40
N PHE A 13 16.45 -5.10 32.78
CA PHE A 13 15.01 -5.37 32.64
C PHE A 13 14.69 -6.46 31.60
N CYS A 14 15.59 -6.70 30.63
CA CYS A 14 15.47 -7.85 29.71
C CYS A 14 15.98 -9.17 30.30
N PHE A 15 16.83 -9.15 31.34
CA PHE A 15 17.28 -10.38 32.02
C PHE A 15 16.34 -10.86 33.12
N PHE A 16 15.49 -9.97 33.63
CA PHE A 16 14.34 -10.31 34.46
C PHE A 16 13.03 -10.17 33.67
N ALA A 17 12.98 -10.73 32.45
CA ALA A 17 11.72 -11.30 32.00
C ALA A 17 11.39 -12.40 33.01
N SER A 18 10.59 -12.02 34.02
CA SER A 18 10.28 -12.85 35.16
C SER A 18 9.82 -14.20 34.66
N LEU A 19 10.69 -15.19 34.86
CA LEU A 19 10.30 -16.58 35.01
C LEU A 19 9.46 -16.64 36.30
N PHE A 20 8.25 -16.07 36.28
CA PHE A 20 7.24 -16.44 37.24
C PHE A 20 6.90 -17.89 36.90
N LEU A 21 7.61 -18.81 37.54
CA LEU A 21 7.10 -20.14 37.80
C LEU A 21 5.88 -19.97 38.72
N CYS A 22 4.79 -19.42 38.17
CA CYS A 22 3.48 -19.66 38.72
C CYS A 22 3.27 -21.16 38.63
N ASN A 23 2.82 -21.77 39.71
CA ASN A 23 2.59 -23.20 39.85
C ASN A 23 1.42 -23.72 38.96
N CYS A 24 1.10 -23.01 37.87
CA CYS A 24 0.02 -23.25 36.93
C CYS A 24 0.49 -22.99 35.48
N ARG A 25 1.11 -24.00 34.87
CA ARG A 25 1.04 -24.45 33.45
C ARG A 25 0.88 -23.46 32.26
N SER A 26 1.20 -22.18 32.37
CA SER A 26 1.20 -21.25 31.22
C SER A 26 2.34 -20.23 31.25
N LEU A 27 2.93 -19.92 30.08
CA LEU A 27 3.96 -18.89 29.91
C LEU A 27 3.35 -17.70 29.17
N LEU A 28 3.49 -16.49 29.74
CA LEU A 28 3.02 -15.25 29.15
C LEU A 28 4.23 -14.40 28.73
N LEU A 29 4.28 -14.01 27.46
CA LEU A 29 5.28 -13.10 26.91
C LEU A 29 4.64 -11.76 26.57
N TYR A 30 5.17 -10.69 27.15
CA TYR A 30 4.77 -9.32 26.87
C TYR A 30 5.70 -8.73 25.82
N LEU A 31 5.14 -8.35 24.68
CA LEU A 31 5.85 -7.60 23.67
C LEU A 31 5.66 -6.10 23.99
N GLY A 32 6.73 -5.31 23.89
CA GLY A 32 6.76 -3.89 24.32
C GLY A 32 5.81 -2.94 23.56
N ASN A 33 4.99 -3.47 22.66
CA ASN A 33 3.95 -2.79 21.89
C ASN A 33 2.53 -3.00 22.46
N GLY A 34 2.38 -3.68 23.61
CA GLY A 34 1.08 -3.89 24.27
C GLY A 34 0.38 -5.21 23.94
N ASP A 35 1.01 -6.06 23.11
CA ASP A 35 0.50 -7.39 22.79
C ASP A 35 0.96 -8.43 23.84
N ILE A 36 0.08 -9.40 24.11
CA ILE A 36 0.31 -10.48 25.08
C ILE A 36 0.17 -11.81 24.35
N ILE A 37 1.23 -12.62 24.33
CA ILE A 37 1.19 -13.99 23.83
C ILE A 37 1.11 -14.95 25.01
N CYS A 38 0.11 -15.83 25.02
CA CYS A 38 -0.11 -16.81 26.07
C CYS A 38 0.13 -18.23 25.54
N PHE A 39 1.01 -18.98 26.19
CA PHE A 39 1.27 -20.38 25.88
C PHE A 39 0.63 -21.28 26.92
N GLN A 40 -0.21 -22.23 26.49
CA GLN A 40 -0.78 -23.28 27.32
C GLN A 40 -0.17 -24.62 26.93
N LYS A 41 0.45 -25.33 27.89
CA LYS A 41 1.05 -26.66 27.62
C LYS A 41 -0.06 -27.71 27.48
N SER A 42 -0.07 -28.47 26.38
CA SER A 42 -0.95 -29.64 26.25
C SER A 42 -0.48 -30.76 27.19
N SER A 43 -1.42 -31.34 27.94
CA SER A 43 -1.13 -32.38 28.93
C SER A 43 -1.09 -33.75 28.26
N VAL A 44 -0.15 -33.99 27.35
CA VAL A 44 0.07 -35.32 26.77
C VAL A 44 1.15 -36.03 27.59
N ARG A 45 0.76 -37.12 28.26
CA ARG A 45 1.68 -38.08 28.90
C ARG A 45 2.21 -38.99 27.81
N GLY A 46 3.43 -38.71 27.35
CA GLY A 46 4.14 -39.53 26.38
C GLY A 46 5.34 -38.73 25.90
N ALA A 47 6.54 -39.23 26.16
CA ALA A 47 7.78 -38.57 25.80
C ALA A 47 7.95 -38.56 24.28
N GLU A 48 7.64 -37.44 23.65
CA GLU A 48 8.40 -36.99 22.48
C GLU A 48 8.81 -35.55 22.76
N SER A 49 10.11 -35.30 22.59
CA SER A 49 10.75 -34.02 22.85
C SER A 49 9.99 -32.91 22.11
N CYS A 50 9.18 -32.11 22.84
CA CYS A 50 8.76 -30.82 22.34
C CYS A 50 10.04 -29.98 22.17
N ARG A 51 10.59 -29.98 20.95
CA ARG A 51 11.66 -29.08 20.56
C ARG A 51 11.08 -27.67 20.58
N TYR A 52 11.23 -26.99 21.72
CA TYR A 52 10.99 -25.56 21.77
C TYR A 52 11.98 -24.91 20.80
N LEU A 53 11.45 -24.14 19.85
CA LEU A 53 12.28 -23.24 19.05
C LEU A 53 13.06 -22.36 20.03
N THR A 54 14.38 -22.27 19.86
CA THR A 54 15.17 -21.31 20.65
C THR A 54 14.65 -19.91 20.34
N VAL A 55 14.68 -18.99 21.32
CA VAL A 55 14.20 -17.61 21.13
C VAL A 55 14.73 -16.97 19.84
N PRO A 56 16.00 -17.15 19.42
CA PRO A 56 16.50 -16.67 18.12
C PRO A 56 15.77 -17.29 16.91
N SER A 57 15.58 -18.61 16.87
CA SER A 57 14.89 -19.29 15.77
C SER A 57 13.39 -18.94 15.69
N PHE A 58 12.76 -18.64 16.83
CA PHE A 58 11.38 -18.15 16.86
C PHE A 58 11.28 -16.69 16.40
N LEU A 59 12.23 -15.84 16.78
CA LEU A 59 12.31 -14.46 16.28
C LEU A 59 12.58 -14.41 14.77
N GLU A 60 13.43 -15.30 14.26
CA GLU A 60 13.63 -15.50 12.80
C GLU A 60 12.34 -15.98 12.15
N HIS A 61 11.67 -16.99 12.70
CA HIS A 61 10.39 -17.47 12.18
C HIS A 61 9.28 -16.40 12.18
N MET A 62 9.17 -15.59 13.24
CA MET A 62 8.24 -14.46 13.29
C MET A 62 8.59 -13.37 12.29
N ARG A 63 9.90 -13.10 12.08
CA ARG A 63 10.37 -12.15 11.07
C ARG A 63 10.05 -12.65 9.67
N ASP A 64 10.31 -13.92 9.38
CA ASP A 64 10.00 -14.55 8.11
C ASP A 64 8.48 -14.54 7.84
N HIS A 65 7.66 -14.78 8.88
CA HIS A 65 6.20 -14.67 8.77
C HIS A 65 5.76 -13.22 8.52
N GLN A 66 6.35 -12.24 9.23
CA GLN A 66 6.08 -10.81 8.98
C GLN A 66 6.52 -10.36 7.58
N GLU A 67 7.62 -10.90 7.05
CA GLU A 67 8.11 -10.63 5.69
C GLU A 67 7.24 -11.30 4.63
N MET A 68 6.76 -12.52 4.89
CA MET A 68 5.80 -13.22 4.03
C MET A 68 4.44 -12.50 4.01
N GLU A 69 3.96 -12.01 5.16
CA GLU A 69 2.77 -11.15 5.23
C GLU A 69 3.00 -9.80 4.54
N ALA A 70 4.22 -9.24 4.64
CA ALA A 70 4.57 -8.01 3.95
C ALA A 70 4.51 -8.12 2.42
N GLN A 71 4.86 -9.29 1.90
CA GLN A 71 4.85 -9.58 0.47
C GLN A 71 3.43 -9.85 -0.06
N ASN A 72 2.49 -10.16 0.82
CA ASN A 72 1.07 -10.40 0.50
C ASN A 72 0.17 -9.20 0.80
N ARG A 73 0.72 -8.08 1.30
CA ARG A 73 -0.07 -6.86 1.53
C ARG A 73 -0.54 -6.27 0.21
N PRO A 74 -1.82 -5.88 0.10
CA PRO A 74 -2.31 -5.24 -1.11
C PRO A 74 -1.57 -3.91 -1.30
N SER A 75 -0.92 -3.80 -2.44
CA SER A 75 -0.18 -2.62 -2.85
C SER A 75 -0.52 -2.27 -4.29
N GLU A 76 -0.47 -0.98 -4.59
CA GLU A 76 -0.78 -0.47 -5.92
C GLU A 76 0.11 0.73 -6.22
N ARG A 77 0.51 0.84 -7.48
CA ARG A 77 1.31 1.95 -7.98
C ARG A 77 0.49 2.75 -8.97
N PHE A 78 0.27 4.01 -8.64
CA PHE A 78 -0.44 4.96 -9.47
C PHE A 78 0.51 6.01 -10.03
N THR A 79 0.39 6.33 -11.31
CA THR A 79 1.20 7.35 -11.98
C THR A 79 0.31 8.43 -12.57
N TRP A 80 0.57 9.68 -12.20
CA TRP A 80 -0.11 10.85 -12.70
C TRP A 80 0.82 11.67 -13.61
N LYS A 81 0.43 11.80 -14.88
CA LYS A 81 1.08 12.68 -15.85
C LYS A 81 0.36 14.02 -15.90
N ILE A 82 1.05 15.08 -15.52
CA ILE A 82 0.50 16.43 -15.40
C ILE A 82 0.98 17.27 -16.58
N SER A 83 0.15 17.38 -17.61
CA SER A 83 0.43 18.19 -18.80
C SER A 83 0.16 19.68 -18.58
N ASN A 84 0.80 20.54 -19.38
CA ASN A 84 0.69 21.99 -19.28
C ASN A 84 1.01 22.51 -17.86
N PHE A 85 2.02 21.95 -17.20
CA PHE A 85 2.33 22.23 -15.79
C PHE A 85 2.57 23.72 -15.53
N SER A 86 3.22 24.43 -16.47
CA SER A 86 3.45 25.88 -16.37
C SER A 86 2.16 26.71 -16.35
N LYS A 87 1.06 26.19 -16.89
CA LYS A 87 -0.23 26.88 -17.00
C LYS A 87 -1.13 26.64 -15.80
N LEU A 88 -0.69 25.86 -14.81
CA LEU A 88 -1.48 25.60 -13.61
C LEU A 88 -1.64 26.88 -12.79
N THR A 89 -2.86 27.42 -12.74
CA THR A 89 -3.21 28.67 -12.06
C THR A 89 -3.76 28.46 -10.65
N SER A 90 -4.62 27.46 -10.44
CA SER A 90 -5.20 27.13 -9.14
C SER A 90 -4.15 26.75 -8.10
N ARG A 91 -4.49 26.97 -6.82
CA ARG A 91 -3.61 26.70 -5.68
C ARG A 91 -3.27 25.21 -5.52
N LYS A 92 -4.24 24.33 -5.78
CA LYS A 92 -4.10 22.89 -5.61
C LYS A 92 -4.80 22.12 -6.73
N TYR A 93 -4.29 20.92 -7.00
CA TYR A 93 -4.85 20.00 -8.00
C TYR A 93 -4.85 18.58 -7.46
N HIS A 94 -5.82 17.78 -7.91
CA HIS A 94 -5.92 16.37 -7.61
C HIS A 94 -5.80 15.55 -8.90
N SER A 95 -5.29 14.34 -8.76
CA SER A 95 -5.33 13.30 -9.78
C SER A 95 -6.69 12.58 -9.82
N GLU A 96 -6.88 11.72 -10.81
CA GLU A 96 -8.03 10.83 -10.93
C GLU A 96 -8.04 9.77 -9.82
N VAL A 97 -9.20 9.38 -9.31
CA VAL A 97 -9.33 8.39 -8.22
C VAL A 97 -8.82 7.01 -8.65
N PHE A 98 -8.05 6.34 -7.78
CA PHE A 98 -7.61 4.95 -7.98
C PHE A 98 -8.04 4.06 -6.80
N THR A 99 -8.08 2.74 -7.02
CA THR A 99 -8.55 1.77 -6.01
C THR A 99 -7.40 0.86 -5.58
N VAL A 100 -7.18 0.74 -4.26
CA VAL A 100 -6.18 -0.16 -3.68
C VAL A 100 -6.87 -0.98 -2.60
N ALA A 101 -6.71 -2.30 -2.65
CA ALA A 101 -7.37 -3.23 -1.72
C ALA A 101 -8.91 -3.08 -1.68
N GLY A 102 -9.54 -2.68 -2.79
CA GLY A 102 -10.98 -2.40 -2.85
C GLY A 102 -11.42 -1.08 -2.19
N PHE A 103 -10.50 -0.26 -1.70
CA PHE A 103 -10.79 1.07 -1.18
C PHE A 103 -10.47 2.14 -2.21
N LYS A 104 -11.36 3.15 -2.38
CA LYS A 104 -11.05 4.34 -3.18
C LYS A 104 -10.03 5.21 -2.45
N TRP A 105 -9.04 5.70 -3.21
CA TRP A 105 -7.99 6.62 -2.78
C TRP A 105 -7.94 7.81 -3.75
N TRP A 106 -7.67 9.01 -3.25
CA TRP A 106 -7.47 10.21 -4.07
C TRP A 106 -5.95 10.35 -4.18
N PRO A 107 -5.37 10.05 -5.34
CA PRO A 107 -4.02 9.49 -5.37
C PRO A 107 -2.95 10.48 -4.97
N ILE A 108 -3.04 11.69 -5.48
CA ILE A 108 -1.99 12.68 -5.37
C ILE A 108 -2.68 14.06 -5.37
N LEU A 109 -2.53 14.78 -4.28
CA LEU A 109 -2.81 16.20 -4.13
C LEU A 109 -1.50 16.97 -4.27
N ILE A 110 -1.43 17.89 -5.23
CA ILE A 110 -0.27 18.79 -5.39
C ILE A 110 -0.62 20.25 -5.12
N PHE A 111 0.37 20.97 -4.61
CA PHE A 111 0.45 22.41 -4.66
C PHE A 111 1.62 22.78 -5.58
N PRO A 112 1.36 23.01 -6.89
CA PRO A 112 2.41 23.13 -7.90
C PRO A 112 3.29 24.37 -7.72
N LYS A 113 2.79 25.39 -7.02
CA LYS A 113 3.53 26.62 -6.64
C LYS A 113 3.92 26.62 -5.16
N GLY A 114 3.79 25.47 -4.51
CA GLY A 114 4.01 25.30 -3.09
C GLY A 114 2.86 25.76 -2.20
N ASN A 115 2.98 25.43 -0.92
CA ASN A 115 2.06 25.82 0.14
C ASN A 115 2.77 26.78 1.10
N ASN A 116 2.91 28.03 0.68
CA ASN A 116 3.70 29.08 1.36
C ASN A 116 5.21 28.74 1.47
N ALA A 117 5.75 28.01 0.48
CA ALA A 117 7.16 27.62 0.42
C ALA A 117 7.63 27.48 -1.04
N ASP A 118 8.93 27.63 -1.29
CA ASP A 118 9.55 27.51 -2.63
C ASP A 118 9.72 26.05 -3.10
N PHE A 119 8.87 25.16 -2.62
CA PHE A 119 8.88 23.75 -2.91
C PHE A 119 7.54 23.34 -3.49
N ILE A 120 7.53 22.44 -4.48
CA ILE A 120 6.30 21.71 -4.78
C ILE A 120 5.92 20.89 -3.53
N SER A 121 4.64 20.96 -3.15
CA SER A 121 4.10 20.14 -2.06
C SER A 121 3.27 19.02 -2.65
N ILE A 122 3.45 17.79 -2.15
CA ILE A 122 2.80 16.59 -2.67
C ILE A 122 2.28 15.76 -1.49
N TYR A 123 1.01 15.37 -1.56
CA TYR A 123 0.30 14.62 -0.53
C TYR A 123 -0.50 13.47 -1.14
N LEU A 124 -0.74 12.42 -0.36
CA LEU A 124 -1.78 11.43 -0.59
C LEU A 124 -3.04 11.91 0.16
N ASP A 125 -4.22 11.72 -0.43
CA ASP A 125 -5.50 12.17 0.14
C ASP A 125 -6.55 11.05 0.11
N VAL A 126 -7.54 11.13 1.00
CA VAL A 126 -8.64 10.16 1.08
C VAL A 126 -9.95 10.78 0.57
N PRO A 127 -10.60 10.20 -0.47
CA PRO A 127 -11.87 10.66 -1.02
C PRO A 127 -12.90 10.78 0.08
N ASP A 128 -13.71 11.83 -0.01
CA ASP A 128 -14.99 11.89 0.70
C ASP A 128 -14.83 11.51 2.19
N SER A 129 -13.69 11.86 2.78
CA SER A 129 -13.25 11.41 4.11
C SER A 129 -14.24 11.76 5.22
N ALA A 130 -15.00 12.84 5.02
CA ALA A 130 -16.09 13.28 5.87
C ALA A 130 -17.36 12.41 5.75
N SER A 131 -17.57 11.75 4.61
CA SER A 131 -18.72 10.87 4.34
C SER A 131 -18.48 9.42 4.76
N LEU A 132 -17.22 9.05 5.02
CA LEU A 132 -16.88 7.71 5.50
C LEU A 132 -17.42 7.47 6.93
N PRO A 133 -17.72 6.22 7.31
CA PRO A 133 -18.28 5.87 8.61
C PRO A 133 -17.48 6.42 9.77
N ILE A 134 -18.16 6.84 10.84
CA ILE A 134 -17.52 7.33 12.05
C ILE A 134 -16.55 6.25 12.58
N GLY A 135 -15.32 6.66 12.86
CA GLY A 135 -14.27 5.76 13.36
C GLY A 135 -13.49 5.03 12.28
N TRP A 136 -13.71 5.34 10.99
CA TRP A 136 -12.87 4.79 9.92
C TRP A 136 -11.39 5.17 10.11
N SER A 137 -10.51 4.25 9.75
CA SER A 137 -9.08 4.56 9.64
C SER A 137 -8.38 3.65 8.63
N ARG A 138 -7.30 4.15 8.03
CA ARG A 138 -6.46 3.35 7.14
C ARG A 138 -4.99 3.57 7.47
N ILE A 139 -4.29 2.49 7.80
CA ILE A 139 -2.86 2.49 8.09
C ILE A 139 -2.15 2.05 6.82
N VAL A 140 -1.31 2.93 6.28
CA VAL A 140 -0.59 2.68 5.03
C VAL A 140 0.86 3.12 5.14
N ASP A 141 1.71 2.40 4.41
CA ASP A 141 3.00 2.90 3.98
C ASP A 141 2.84 3.40 2.55
N PHE A 142 3.40 4.56 2.25
CA PHE A 142 3.39 5.04 0.88
C PHE A 142 4.66 5.79 0.52
N SER A 143 4.93 5.82 -0.77
CA SER A 143 5.98 6.64 -1.36
C SER A 143 5.41 7.54 -2.43
N LEU A 144 5.83 8.80 -2.42
CA LEU A 144 5.57 9.79 -3.46
C LEU A 144 6.87 10.04 -4.21
N THR A 145 6.80 10.02 -5.53
CA THR A 145 7.96 10.15 -6.41
C THR A 145 7.70 11.18 -7.49
N VAL A 146 8.60 12.15 -7.66
CA VAL A 146 8.63 12.96 -8.87
C VAL A 146 9.62 12.30 -9.83
N ILE A 147 9.11 11.84 -10.96
CA ILE A 147 9.87 11.06 -11.92
C ILE A 147 10.78 11.98 -12.74
N ASN A 148 12.05 11.63 -12.78
CA ASN A 148 12.97 12.18 -13.76
C ASN A 148 12.74 11.45 -15.09
N GLN A 149 12.24 12.19 -16.09
CA GLN A 149 11.79 11.65 -17.37
C GLN A 149 12.95 11.35 -18.32
N ASN A 150 14.15 11.88 -18.05
CA ASN A 150 15.36 11.60 -18.83
C ASN A 150 16.11 10.38 -18.27
N CYS A 151 16.12 10.21 -16.95
CA CYS A 151 16.77 9.09 -16.27
C CYS A 151 15.98 8.71 -15.01
N ARG A 152 15.21 7.62 -15.07
CA ARG A 152 14.30 7.24 -13.98
C ARG A 152 15.01 6.97 -12.65
N ASP A 153 16.26 6.52 -12.66
CA ASP A 153 17.05 6.30 -11.44
C ASP A 153 17.40 7.60 -10.69
N SER A 154 17.34 8.74 -11.39
CA SER A 154 17.50 10.07 -10.81
C SER A 154 16.19 10.68 -10.29
N SER A 155 15.12 9.88 -10.20
CA SER A 155 13.84 10.34 -9.64
C SER A 155 13.93 10.60 -8.15
N ILE A 156 13.18 11.59 -7.67
CA ILE A 156 13.17 11.95 -6.24
C ILE A 156 11.98 11.28 -5.58
N THR A 157 12.27 10.33 -4.67
CA THR A 157 11.26 9.57 -3.92
C THR A 157 11.31 9.94 -2.43
N LYS A 158 10.15 10.20 -1.82
CA LYS A 158 10.01 10.28 -0.35
C LYS A 158 9.01 9.25 0.14
N ARG A 159 9.30 8.64 1.29
CA ARG A 159 8.50 7.55 1.88
C ARG A 159 8.03 7.96 3.27
N THR A 160 6.83 7.54 3.64
CA THR A 160 6.29 7.75 4.99
C THR A 160 5.21 6.71 5.30
N SER A 161 4.88 6.60 6.58
CA SER A 161 3.81 5.77 7.11
C SER A 161 2.80 6.67 7.79
N HIS A 162 1.51 6.45 7.57
CA HIS A 162 0.49 7.27 8.20
C HIS A 162 -0.82 6.50 8.46
N LYS A 163 -1.52 6.92 9.51
CA LYS A 163 -2.87 6.46 9.82
C LYS A 163 -3.86 7.54 9.40
N PHE A 164 -4.44 7.37 8.23
CA PHE A 164 -5.48 8.25 7.74
C PHE A 164 -6.74 8.11 8.57
N THR A 165 -7.34 9.25 8.92
CA THR A 165 -8.60 9.34 9.67
C THR A 165 -9.46 10.47 9.12
N ARG A 166 -10.68 10.62 9.63
CA ARG A 166 -11.55 11.75 9.26
C ARG A 166 -10.89 13.13 9.51
N LEU A 167 -10.06 13.25 10.55
CA LEU A 167 -9.38 14.51 10.90
C LEU A 167 -8.07 14.68 10.13
N GLU A 168 -7.40 13.58 9.83
CA GLU A 168 -6.12 13.53 9.13
C GLU A 168 -6.30 12.76 7.82
N ALA A 169 -7.06 13.36 6.90
CA ALA A 169 -7.42 12.71 5.64
C ALA A 169 -6.37 12.87 4.54
N ASN A 170 -5.42 13.80 4.72
CA ASN A 170 -4.27 13.99 3.82
C ASN A 170 -2.96 13.93 4.59
N TRP A 171 -1.93 13.39 3.94
CA TRP A 171 -0.58 13.31 4.49
C TRP A 171 0.46 13.31 3.39
N GLY A 172 1.64 13.88 3.67
CA GLY A 172 2.68 14.02 2.67
C GLY A 172 3.74 15.05 3.04
N PHE A 173 4.27 15.72 2.03
CA PHE A 173 5.46 16.55 2.17
C PHE A 173 5.20 17.96 1.65
N THR A 174 5.17 18.93 2.56
CA THR A 174 5.09 20.37 2.23
C THR A 174 6.31 20.82 1.43
N SER A 175 7.50 20.37 1.84
CA SER A 175 8.75 20.61 1.13
C SER A 175 9.20 19.35 0.39
N PHE A 176 8.56 19.01 -0.74
CA PHE A 176 8.91 17.81 -1.50
C PHE A 176 10.19 18.02 -2.33
N MET A 177 10.15 18.95 -3.28
CA MET A 177 11.27 19.31 -4.17
C MET A 177 11.26 20.82 -4.43
N LEU A 178 12.43 21.44 -4.57
CA LEU A 178 12.55 22.86 -4.90
C LEU A 178 11.91 23.15 -6.26
N LEU A 179 11.11 24.22 -6.34
CA LEU A 179 10.48 24.63 -7.60
C LEU A 179 11.50 24.99 -8.66
N PHE A 180 12.60 25.64 -8.28
CA PHE A 180 13.69 25.98 -9.21
C PHE A 180 14.26 24.72 -9.88
N GLU A 181 14.51 23.65 -9.12
CA GLU A 181 15.02 22.38 -9.67
C GLU A 181 14.00 21.67 -10.55
N LEU A 182 12.72 21.72 -10.16
CA LEU A 182 11.62 21.14 -10.94
C LEU A 182 11.46 21.85 -12.30
N HIS A 183 11.64 23.17 -12.34
CA HIS A 183 11.44 23.98 -13.53
C HIS A 183 12.65 24.01 -14.47
N ASP A 184 13.83 23.68 -13.97
CA ASP A 184 15.06 23.55 -14.74
C ASP A 184 14.97 22.38 -15.74
N GLN A 185 14.98 22.72 -17.03
CA GLN A 185 14.84 21.75 -18.11
C GLN A 185 16.04 20.81 -18.24
N THR A 186 17.20 21.20 -17.70
CA THR A 186 18.42 20.37 -17.73
C THR A 186 18.35 19.21 -16.73
N ARG A 187 17.52 19.35 -15.67
CA ARG A 187 17.39 18.36 -14.59
C ARG A 187 16.52 17.18 -14.98
N GLY A 188 15.66 17.31 -15.98
CA GLY A 188 14.84 16.21 -16.52
C GLY A 188 13.56 15.89 -15.75
N PHE A 189 13.18 16.66 -14.73
CA PHE A 189 11.91 16.47 -14.01
C PHE A 189 10.71 17.01 -14.77
N ARG A 190 10.91 18.05 -15.60
CA ARG A 190 9.89 18.61 -16.49
C ARG A 190 10.32 18.51 -17.94
N THR A 191 9.55 17.77 -18.74
CA THR A 191 9.79 17.54 -20.17
C THR A 191 8.52 17.87 -20.95
N GLN A 192 8.62 18.64 -22.04
CA GLN A 192 7.46 19.08 -22.84
C GLN A 192 6.33 19.68 -21.98
N ASP A 193 6.71 20.53 -21.03
CA ASP A 193 5.82 21.13 -20.02
C ASP A 193 4.95 20.11 -19.27
N THR A 194 5.47 18.91 -19.09
CA THR A 194 4.83 17.82 -18.37
C THR A 194 5.68 17.41 -17.18
N VAL A 195 5.03 17.18 -16.04
CA VAL A 195 5.63 16.61 -14.82
C VAL A 195 4.94 15.28 -14.54
N VAL A 196 5.70 14.26 -14.15
CA VAL A 196 5.16 12.94 -13.83
C VAL A 196 5.38 12.67 -12.35
N VAL A 197 4.28 12.38 -11.64
CA VAL A 197 4.30 12.04 -10.21
C VAL A 197 3.76 10.63 -10.04
N GLU A 198 4.40 9.83 -9.20
CA GLU A 198 4.02 8.46 -8.91
C GLU A 198 3.76 8.30 -7.41
N ALA A 199 2.71 7.57 -7.06
CA ALA A 199 2.38 7.15 -5.72
C ALA A 199 2.41 5.62 -5.66
N ASN A 200 3.13 5.07 -4.70
CA ASN A 200 3.05 3.64 -4.37
C ASN A 200 2.48 3.53 -2.96
N VAL A 201 1.39 2.78 -2.81
CA VAL A 201 0.65 2.66 -1.54
C VAL A 201 0.56 1.19 -1.16
N ILE A 202 0.94 0.88 0.08
CA ILE A 202 0.85 -0.44 0.70
C ILE A 202 -0.10 -0.31 1.88
N VAL A 203 -1.20 -1.06 1.85
CA VAL A 203 -2.21 -1.01 2.90
C VAL A 203 -1.94 -2.09 3.94
N HIS A 204 -1.74 -1.67 5.20
CA HIS A 204 -1.56 -2.58 6.34
C HIS A 204 -2.88 -2.94 6.99
N SER A 205 -3.73 -1.95 7.20
CA SER A 205 -5.03 -2.13 7.84
C SER A 205 -6.00 -1.06 7.36
N ALA A 206 -7.25 -1.45 7.15
CA ALA A 206 -8.34 -0.55 6.84
C ALA A 206 -9.56 -0.96 7.67
N VAL A 207 -10.11 0.01 8.41
CA VAL A 207 -11.30 -0.14 9.25
C VAL A 207 -12.35 0.85 8.74
N GLY A 208 -13.58 0.37 8.55
CA GLY A 208 -14.71 1.14 8.00
C GLY A 208 -14.87 0.94 6.49
N VAL A 209 -16.14 0.95 6.01
CA VAL A 209 -16.68 0.53 4.69
C VAL A 209 -16.05 -0.75 4.12
N PRO A 210 -16.81 -1.83 3.86
CA PRO A 210 -16.26 -3.00 3.17
C PRO A 210 -15.67 -2.60 1.81
N PRO A 211 -14.58 -3.26 1.36
CA PRO A 211 -13.99 -3.02 0.05
C PRO A 211 -15.07 -3.09 -1.04
N ILE A 212 -15.05 -2.15 -1.97
CA ILE A 212 -15.89 -2.19 -3.16
C ILE A 212 -15.53 -3.48 -3.90
N VAL A 213 -16.43 -4.46 -3.87
CA VAL A 213 -16.33 -5.66 -4.70
C VAL A 213 -16.46 -5.16 -6.14
N VAL A 214 -15.35 -5.05 -6.84
CA VAL A 214 -15.39 -4.88 -8.30
C VAL A 214 -15.98 -6.19 -8.82
N PRO A 215 -17.15 -6.21 -9.47
CA PRO A 215 -17.65 -7.43 -10.06
C PRO A 215 -16.58 -7.95 -11.01
N ASP A 216 -16.22 -9.23 -10.88
CA ASP A 216 -15.27 -9.88 -11.80
C ASP A 216 -15.62 -9.48 -13.23
N ALA A 217 -14.59 -9.09 -13.98
CA ALA A 217 -14.72 -8.74 -15.39
C ALA A 217 -15.54 -9.84 -16.07
N VAL A 218 -16.72 -9.48 -16.59
CA VAL A 218 -17.56 -10.40 -17.35
C VAL A 218 -16.66 -11.05 -18.40
N PRO A 219 -16.44 -12.38 -18.35
CA PRO A 219 -15.56 -13.03 -19.30
C PRO A 219 -16.08 -12.71 -20.72
N PRO A 220 -15.18 -12.41 -21.68
CA PRO A 220 -15.61 -12.16 -23.04
C PRO A 220 -16.46 -13.33 -23.51
N PRO A 221 -17.55 -13.09 -24.26
CA PRO A 221 -18.40 -14.17 -24.75
C PRO A 221 -17.51 -15.18 -25.48
N SER A 222 -17.61 -16.44 -25.06
CA SER A 222 -16.91 -17.55 -25.69
C SER A 222 -17.21 -17.53 -27.18
N ALA A 223 -16.14 -17.63 -27.99
CA ALA A 223 -16.25 -17.69 -29.44
C ALA A 223 -17.27 -18.78 -29.84
N PRO A 224 -18.15 -18.53 -30.83
CA PRO A 224 -19.11 -19.54 -31.27
C PRO A 224 -18.38 -20.80 -31.74
N SER A 225 -18.90 -21.97 -31.37
CA SER A 225 -18.32 -23.25 -31.75
C SER A 225 -18.31 -23.43 -33.27
N LEU A 226 -17.27 -24.10 -33.78
CA LEU A 226 -17.07 -24.42 -35.20
C LEU A 226 -18.24 -25.25 -35.81
N ASP A 227 -19.11 -25.81 -34.97
CA ASP A 227 -20.25 -26.62 -35.40
C ASP A 227 -21.38 -25.79 -36.04
N ALA A 228 -21.39 -24.47 -35.83
CA ALA A 228 -22.42 -23.58 -36.39
C ALA A 228 -22.20 -23.27 -37.90
N TYR A 229 -21.01 -23.55 -38.45
CA TYR A 229 -20.71 -23.30 -39.86
C TYR A 229 -21.11 -24.46 -40.78
N SER A 230 -21.25 -25.68 -40.26
CA SER A 230 -21.49 -26.89 -41.06
C SER A 230 -22.98 -27.14 -41.36
N ALA A 231 -23.90 -26.38 -40.77
CA ALA A 231 -25.34 -26.57 -40.94
C ALA A 231 -25.99 -25.68 -42.02
N ARG A 232 -25.21 -24.89 -42.78
CA ARG A 232 -25.74 -23.95 -43.79
C ARG A 232 -25.56 -24.37 -45.25
N GLU A 233 -25.00 -25.55 -45.54
CA GLU A 233 -24.76 -26.01 -46.93
C GLU A 233 -25.67 -27.13 -47.44
N MET A 234 -26.78 -27.48 -46.77
CA MET A 234 -27.62 -28.63 -47.18
C MET A 234 -29.09 -28.35 -47.53
N ASP A 235 -29.48 -27.08 -47.77
CA ASP A 235 -30.85 -26.73 -48.20
C ASP A 235 -30.88 -25.93 -49.53
N ARG A 236 -30.23 -26.45 -50.58
CA ARG A 236 -30.41 -25.91 -51.93
C ARG A 236 -30.40 -27.01 -53.01
N GLU A 237 -31.40 -27.88 -52.95
CA GLU A 237 -31.85 -28.68 -54.10
C GLU A 237 -33.35 -28.36 -54.32
N GLY A 238 -33.63 -27.52 -55.32
CA GLY A 238 -35.00 -27.21 -55.75
C GLY A 238 -35.51 -28.25 -56.75
N PRO A 239 -36.82 -28.54 -56.80
CA PRO A 239 -37.36 -29.50 -57.75
C PRO A 239 -37.37 -28.91 -59.16
N THR A 240 -36.81 -29.70 -60.09
CA THR A 240 -36.82 -29.51 -61.53
C THR A 240 -38.24 -29.52 -62.10
N SER A 241 -38.47 -28.61 -63.04
CA SER A 241 -39.70 -28.51 -63.83
C SER A 241 -39.83 -29.65 -64.85
N GLY A 242 -41.06 -30.07 -65.12
CA GLY A 242 -41.39 -30.96 -66.23
C GLY A 242 -42.87 -30.89 -66.57
N THR A 243 -43.15 -30.10 -67.63
CA THR A 243 -44.22 -30.21 -68.66
C THR A 243 -45.51 -30.95 -68.33
#